data_AF-A0AAV0WXQ6-F1
#
_entry.id   AF-A0AAV0WXQ6-F1
#
_cell.length_a   1.000
_cell.length_b   1.000
_cell.length_c   1.000
_cell.angle_alpha   90.00
_cell.angle_beta   90.00
_cell.angle_gamma   90.00
#
_symmetry.space_group_name_H-M   'P 1'
#
loop_
_entity.id
_entity.type
_entity.pdbx_description
1 polymer ?
#
loop_
_entity_poly.entity_id
_entity_poly.type
_entity_poly.pdbx_seq_one_letter_code
_entity_poly.pdbx_strand_id
1 'polypeptide(L)'
;MTEQEDKMDASTVKKLVNRIKACTFLPYLNKCDWSTDVISSIEEFITTDRQMICLFYENNILKATFCIPDARTDSIMWFLKTPDSEHTNLNNSNFLKLISFGKMDTQVEKTMFLLLDSLYSPFIFSWSASEKDQFFEQYRTVIQELCSLRYKFLGMPSIYIPTIVGKFDETSKSISEETLKVLENILNVYTLEIQKCLMDTERVPTRCEYMMEHIIDEIGYWKTRLTNLRFITTLLSYKSVEEILTILKQHQSILVHSFNNAMDEIKAAKAEAKSNLNYLQILWDPVMSLYDVQSPNDVLTRLPDIFVKFIFIFEESEYYNKWSDISRLYEYLGNQIVFICRKTIKMSELFSGNTESVLNKLQVSMNCCENYISIYTKVITAIDFLYFYHCFIAQQNI
;
A
#
# COMPACT_ATOMS: atom_id res chain seq x y z
N MET A 1 -24.71 48.51 -31.48
CA MET A 1 -25.53 48.09 -30.31
C MET A 1 -24.64 47.20 -29.48
N THR A 2 -24.02 47.79 -28.46
CA THR A 2 -23.21 47.08 -27.47
C THR A 2 -24.14 46.26 -26.59
N GLU A 3 -24.04 44.94 -26.68
CA GLU A 3 -24.60 44.01 -25.70
C GLU A 3 -24.03 44.40 -24.32
N GLN A 4 -24.86 45.01 -23.50
CA GLN A 4 -24.57 45.14 -22.08
C GLN A 4 -24.69 43.72 -21.52
N GLU A 5 -23.55 43.04 -21.36
CA GLU A 5 -23.45 41.90 -20.45
C GLU A 5 -24.10 42.32 -19.13
N ASP A 6 -25.18 41.63 -18.77
CA ASP A 6 -25.99 41.89 -17.59
C ASP A 6 -25.14 41.57 -16.35
N LYS A 7 -24.26 42.51 -15.97
CA LYS A 7 -23.34 42.34 -14.85
C LYS A 7 -24.16 42.21 -13.57
N MET A 8 -24.15 41.00 -13.02
CA MET A 8 -24.77 40.67 -11.74
C MET A 8 -24.38 41.68 -10.66
N ASP A 9 -25.37 42.15 -9.89
CA ASP A 9 -25.16 43.21 -8.91
C ASP A 9 -24.19 42.77 -7.80
N ALA A 10 -23.33 43.68 -7.36
CA ALA A 10 -22.32 43.41 -6.34
C ALA A 10 -22.92 42.92 -5.01
N SER A 11 -24.19 43.27 -4.71
CA SER A 11 -24.87 42.79 -3.51
C SER A 11 -25.21 41.30 -3.59
N THR A 12 -25.64 40.82 -4.76
CA THR A 12 -25.92 39.40 -5.01
C THR A 12 -24.64 38.58 -5.05
N VAL A 13 -23.59 39.07 -5.71
CA VAL A 13 -22.27 38.42 -5.70
C VAL A 13 -21.80 38.19 -4.26
N LYS A 14 -21.83 39.22 -3.41
CA LYS A 14 -21.42 39.12 -2.01
C LYS A 14 -22.25 38.10 -1.21
N LYS A 15 -23.57 38.04 -1.44
CA LYS A 15 -24.45 37.05 -0.80
C LYS A 15 -24.10 35.62 -1.23
N LEU A 16 -23.82 35.42 -2.52
CA LEU A 16 -23.45 34.11 -3.09
C LEU A 16 -22.07 33.64 -2.60
N VAL A 17 -21.08 34.55 -2.54
CA VAL A 17 -19.77 34.28 -1.92
C VAL A 17 -19.95 33.80 -0.48
N ASN A 18 -20.74 34.52 0.32
CA ASN A 18 -21.00 34.13 1.71
C ASN A 18 -21.70 32.77 1.82
N ARG A 19 -22.53 32.41 0.84
CA ARG A 19 -23.20 31.11 0.80
C ARG A 19 -22.22 29.98 0.48
N ILE A 20 -21.31 30.17 -0.47
CA ILE A 20 -20.22 29.23 -0.75
C ILE A 20 -19.35 29.06 0.51
N LYS A 21 -18.98 30.15 1.18
CA LYS A 21 -18.25 30.09 2.46
C LYS A 21 -19.00 29.28 3.52
N ALA A 22 -20.31 29.50 3.67
CA ALA A 22 -21.13 28.78 4.64
C ALA A 22 -21.32 27.29 4.30
N CYS A 23 -21.32 26.94 3.00
CA CYS A 23 -21.39 25.56 2.53
C CYS A 23 -20.01 24.86 2.51
N THR A 24 -18.91 25.58 2.74
CA THR A 24 -17.57 25.01 2.73
C THR A 24 -17.25 24.39 4.08
N PHE A 25 -16.99 23.07 4.09
CA PHE A 25 -16.58 22.34 5.29
C PHE A 25 -15.27 21.58 5.02
N LEU A 26 -14.15 22.27 5.13
CA LEU A 26 -12.83 21.65 5.11
C LEU A 26 -12.35 21.39 6.55
N PRO A 27 -11.54 20.34 6.78
CA PRO A 27 -10.88 20.15 8.07
C PRO A 27 -10.12 21.42 8.45
N TYR A 28 -10.29 21.89 9.69
CA TYR A 28 -9.55 23.02 10.26
C TYR A 28 -9.87 24.41 9.68
N LEU A 29 -10.96 24.54 8.93
CA LEU A 29 -11.37 25.83 8.35
C LEU A 29 -11.70 26.90 9.40
N ASN A 30 -10.91 27.97 9.40
CA ASN A 30 -11.11 29.14 10.25
C ASN A 30 -11.59 30.35 9.45
N LYS A 31 -12.20 31.32 10.16
CA LYS A 31 -12.67 32.57 9.54
C LYS A 31 -11.54 33.40 8.91
N CYS A 32 -10.31 33.25 9.39
CA CYS A 32 -9.15 34.01 8.93
C CYS A 32 -8.50 33.41 7.66
N ASP A 33 -8.89 32.20 7.26
CA ASP A 33 -8.24 31.49 6.16
C ASP A 33 -8.70 31.99 4.77
N TRP A 34 -9.79 32.76 4.73
CA TRP A 34 -10.34 33.35 3.50
C TRP A 34 -9.50 34.54 3.04
N SER A 35 -8.43 34.28 2.27
CA SER A 35 -7.63 35.31 1.63
C SER A 35 -8.42 36.10 0.57
N THR A 36 -7.91 37.28 0.20
CA THR A 36 -8.46 38.09 -0.89
C THR A 36 -8.50 37.31 -2.19
N ASP A 37 -7.45 36.53 -2.47
CA ASP A 37 -7.31 35.79 -3.72
C ASP A 37 -8.38 34.69 -3.82
N VAL A 38 -8.62 33.94 -2.73
CA VAL A 38 -9.67 32.92 -2.68
C VAL A 38 -11.05 33.55 -2.89
N ILE A 39 -11.31 34.71 -2.27
CA ILE A 39 -12.57 35.42 -2.44
C ILE A 39 -12.74 35.86 -3.91
N SER A 40 -11.69 36.42 -4.52
CA SER A 40 -11.71 36.80 -5.93
C SER A 40 -11.95 35.62 -6.87
N SER A 41 -11.36 34.45 -6.60
CA SER A 41 -11.66 33.24 -7.38
C SER A 41 -13.11 32.78 -7.23
N ILE A 42 -13.69 32.88 -6.04
CA ILE A 42 -15.12 32.58 -5.82
C ILE A 42 -16.00 33.58 -6.58
N GLU A 43 -15.65 34.87 -6.55
CA GLU A 43 -16.37 35.90 -7.31
C GLU A 43 -16.30 35.64 -8.82
N GLU A 44 -15.12 35.28 -9.34
CA GLU A 44 -14.95 34.85 -10.74
C GLU A 44 -15.82 33.64 -11.04
N PHE A 45 -15.80 32.60 -10.20
CA PHE A 45 -16.64 31.42 -10.38
C PHE A 45 -18.13 31.78 -10.46
N ILE A 46 -18.63 32.69 -9.62
CA ILE A 46 -20.06 33.04 -9.59
C ILE A 46 -20.44 33.90 -10.82
N THR A 47 -19.56 34.80 -11.25
CA THR A 47 -19.85 35.82 -12.28
C THR A 47 -19.61 35.37 -13.71
N THR A 48 -18.76 34.36 -13.91
CA THR A 48 -18.37 33.87 -15.25
C THR A 48 -19.08 32.56 -15.61
N ASP A 49 -18.80 32.05 -16.81
CA ASP A 49 -19.24 30.74 -17.31
C ASP A 49 -18.45 29.55 -16.73
N ARG A 50 -17.50 29.80 -15.82
CA ARG A 50 -16.74 28.75 -15.12
C ARG A 50 -17.70 27.74 -14.49
N GLN A 51 -17.54 26.48 -14.85
CA GLN A 51 -18.43 25.40 -14.40
C GLN A 51 -18.11 24.90 -12.99
N MET A 52 -16.84 25.02 -12.56
CA MET A 52 -16.37 24.41 -11.32
C MET A 52 -15.43 25.34 -10.55
N ILE A 53 -15.47 25.23 -9.22
CA ILE A 53 -14.44 25.72 -8.33
C ILE A 53 -14.14 24.69 -7.24
N CYS A 54 -12.86 24.50 -6.95
CA CYS A 54 -12.32 23.61 -5.94
C CYS A 54 -11.64 24.45 -4.86
N LEU A 55 -11.94 24.18 -3.59
CA LEU A 55 -11.31 24.78 -2.42
C LEU A 55 -10.55 23.69 -1.65
N PHE A 56 -9.28 23.93 -1.33
CA PHE A 56 -8.41 22.96 -0.66
C PHE A 56 -7.29 23.65 0.10
N TYR A 57 -6.62 22.91 0.98
CA TYR A 57 -5.43 23.40 1.68
C TYR A 57 -4.17 22.90 0.99
N GLU A 58 -3.21 23.80 0.81
CA GLU A 58 -1.84 23.47 0.41
C GLU A 58 -0.89 24.16 1.38
N ASN A 59 -0.05 23.39 2.09
CA ASN A 59 0.86 23.91 3.12
C ASN A 59 0.14 24.80 4.17
N ASN A 60 -1.03 24.36 4.64
CA ASN A 60 -1.91 25.08 5.59
C ASN A 60 -2.48 26.42 5.09
N ILE A 61 -2.41 26.69 3.78
CA ILE A 61 -3.01 27.88 3.16
C ILE A 61 -4.20 27.42 2.32
N LEU A 62 -5.36 28.04 2.54
CA LEU A 62 -6.55 27.81 1.73
C LEU A 62 -6.34 28.39 0.32
N LYS A 63 -6.59 27.57 -0.70
CA LYS A 63 -6.49 27.94 -2.11
C LYS A 63 -7.77 27.59 -2.86
N ALA A 64 -7.96 28.27 -3.97
CA ALA A 64 -9.07 28.07 -4.89
C ALA A 64 -8.55 27.85 -6.32
N THR A 65 -9.08 26.84 -7.01
CA THR A 65 -8.77 26.54 -8.42
C THR A 65 -10.06 26.22 -9.17
N PHE A 66 -10.09 26.44 -10.49
CA PHE A 66 -11.24 26.10 -11.33
C PHE A 66 -11.21 24.67 -11.89
N CYS A 67 -10.19 23.90 -11.52
CA CYS A 67 -9.98 22.50 -11.86
C CYS A 67 -9.57 21.72 -10.61
N ILE A 68 -9.54 20.39 -10.73
CA ILE A 68 -8.98 19.52 -9.70
C ILE A 68 -7.50 19.90 -9.50
N PRO A 69 -7.05 20.19 -8.28
CA PRO A 69 -5.68 20.62 -8.02
C PRO A 69 -4.69 19.45 -8.14
N ASP A 70 -3.52 19.71 -8.69
CA ASP A 70 -2.37 18.78 -8.67
C ASP A 70 -1.62 18.78 -7.31
N ALA A 71 -2.11 19.55 -6.34
CA ALA A 71 -1.52 19.70 -5.01
C ALA A 71 -1.79 18.49 -4.12
N ARG A 72 -0.83 18.15 -3.26
CA ARG A 72 -1.02 17.16 -2.19
C ARG A 72 -1.88 17.77 -1.08
N THR A 73 -3.17 17.48 -1.11
CA THR A 73 -4.16 17.83 -0.07
C THR A 73 -4.83 16.54 0.42
N ASP A 74 -5.42 16.54 1.61
CA ASP A 74 -6.21 15.40 2.12
C ASP A 74 -7.67 15.48 1.65
N SER A 75 -8.17 16.69 1.38
CA SER A 75 -9.55 16.87 0.94
C SER A 75 -9.74 18.11 0.08
N ILE A 76 -10.72 18.00 -0.82
CA ILE A 76 -11.10 19.04 -1.77
C ILE A 76 -12.60 19.24 -1.62
N MET A 77 -13.00 20.48 -1.35
CA MET A 77 -14.40 20.89 -1.45
C MET A 77 -14.62 21.37 -2.89
N TRP A 78 -15.57 20.78 -3.60
CA TRP A 78 -15.91 21.17 -4.97
C TRP A 78 -17.30 21.76 -5.03
N PHE A 79 -17.48 22.74 -5.93
CA PHE A 79 -18.76 23.30 -6.33
C PHE A 79 -18.85 23.23 -7.85
N LEU A 80 -19.94 22.67 -8.36
CA LEU A 80 -20.19 22.46 -9.77
C LEU A 80 -21.52 23.11 -10.13
N LYS A 81 -21.53 23.93 -11.18
CA LYS A 81 -22.76 24.42 -11.79
C LYS A 81 -23.40 23.30 -12.61
N THR A 82 -24.64 22.96 -12.29
CA THR A 82 -25.48 22.02 -13.04
C THR A 82 -26.51 22.83 -13.83
N PRO A 83 -26.23 23.19 -15.09
CA PRO A 83 -27.16 23.99 -15.89
C PRO A 83 -28.36 23.14 -16.30
N ASP A 84 -29.55 23.44 -15.75
CA ASP A 84 -30.81 22.79 -16.16
C ASP A 84 -31.43 23.45 -17.41
N SER A 85 -30.94 24.62 -17.84
CA SER A 85 -31.32 25.30 -19.08
C SER A 85 -30.34 26.44 -19.39
N GLU A 86 -30.11 26.73 -20.66
CA GLU A 86 -28.99 27.56 -21.17
C GLU A 86 -28.93 29.02 -20.66
N HIS A 87 -29.92 29.53 -19.91
CA HIS A 87 -30.00 30.95 -19.53
C HIS A 87 -30.53 31.25 -18.12
N THR A 88 -30.17 30.47 -17.09
CA THR A 88 -30.48 30.87 -15.70
C THR A 88 -29.27 31.47 -14.99
N ASN A 89 -29.26 32.81 -14.90
CA ASN A 89 -28.29 33.52 -14.06
C ASN A 89 -28.40 33.06 -12.59
N LEU A 90 -27.25 32.75 -11.99
CA LEU A 90 -27.17 32.32 -10.61
C LEU A 90 -27.63 33.44 -9.67
N ASN A 91 -28.53 33.14 -8.76
CA ASN A 91 -29.03 34.06 -7.76
C ASN A 91 -29.24 33.34 -6.42
N ASN A 92 -29.56 34.09 -5.37
CA ASN A 92 -29.64 33.51 -4.03
C ASN A 92 -30.79 32.50 -3.85
N SER A 93 -31.83 32.55 -4.69
CA SER A 93 -32.98 31.65 -4.62
C SER A 93 -32.75 30.32 -5.34
N ASN A 94 -31.94 30.31 -6.41
CA ASN A 94 -31.66 29.13 -7.22
C ASN A 94 -30.31 28.44 -6.89
N PHE A 95 -29.52 28.99 -5.96
CA PHE A 95 -28.20 28.47 -5.58
C PHE A 95 -28.19 26.95 -5.35
N LEU A 96 -29.09 26.42 -4.51
CA LEU A 96 -29.13 24.98 -4.20
C LEU A 96 -29.71 24.11 -5.32
N LYS A 97 -30.31 24.71 -6.35
CA LYS A 97 -30.82 24.01 -7.54
C LYS A 97 -29.75 23.91 -8.62
N LEU A 98 -28.98 24.99 -8.80
CA LEU A 98 -28.00 25.11 -9.89
C LEU A 98 -26.57 24.79 -9.46
N ILE A 99 -26.28 24.69 -8.17
CA ILE A 99 -24.95 24.34 -7.66
C ILE A 99 -25.03 23.04 -6.87
N SER A 100 -24.42 22.01 -7.44
CA SER A 100 -24.05 20.80 -6.72
C SER A 100 -22.72 21.01 -6.03
N PHE A 101 -22.57 20.55 -4.81
CA PHE A 101 -21.31 20.67 -4.09
C PHE A 101 -21.08 19.50 -3.15
N GLY A 102 -19.83 19.24 -2.85
CA GLY A 102 -19.46 18.13 -1.98
C GLY A 102 -18.00 18.18 -1.59
N LYS A 103 -17.64 17.28 -0.68
CA LYS A 103 -16.27 17.05 -0.26
C LYS A 103 -15.76 15.75 -0.87
N MET A 104 -14.59 15.81 -1.47
CA MET A 104 -13.86 14.67 -1.99
C MET A 104 -12.61 14.46 -1.13
N ASP A 105 -12.39 13.22 -0.67
CA ASP A 105 -11.12 12.80 -0.09
C ASP A 105 -10.17 12.42 -1.23
N THR A 106 -8.88 12.69 -1.08
CA THR A 106 -7.88 12.37 -2.12
C THR A 106 -7.60 10.87 -2.25
N GLN A 107 -8.03 10.05 -1.29
CA GLN A 107 -8.15 8.59 -1.45
C GLN A 107 -9.39 8.28 -2.31
N VAL A 108 -9.30 8.54 -3.61
CA VAL A 108 -10.41 8.43 -4.57
C VAL A 108 -10.94 7.01 -4.63
N GLU A 109 -10.05 6.02 -4.70
CA GLU A 109 -10.39 4.60 -4.74
C GLU A 109 -11.18 4.15 -3.50
N LYS A 110 -10.79 4.61 -2.31
CA LYS A 110 -11.51 4.35 -1.06
C LYS A 110 -12.88 5.01 -1.06
N THR A 111 -12.97 6.27 -1.49
CA THR A 111 -14.23 7.01 -1.52
C THR A 111 -15.22 6.37 -2.49
N MET A 112 -14.77 6.02 -3.69
CA MET A 112 -15.57 5.32 -4.70
C MET A 112 -15.99 3.94 -4.21
N PHE A 113 -15.08 3.17 -3.60
CA PHE A 113 -15.41 1.87 -3.02
C PHE A 113 -16.52 1.99 -1.97
N LEU A 114 -16.41 2.92 -1.01
CA LEU A 114 -17.43 3.10 0.04
C LEU A 114 -18.76 3.59 -0.51
N LEU A 115 -18.76 4.50 -1.49
CA LEU A 115 -19.97 4.97 -2.14
C LEU A 115 -20.70 3.82 -2.84
N LEU A 116 -19.98 3.06 -3.67
CA LEU A 116 -20.57 1.95 -4.40
C LEU A 116 -20.97 0.84 -3.42
N ASP A 117 -20.01 0.23 -2.72
CA ASP A 117 -20.28 -0.91 -1.84
C ASP A 117 -21.28 -0.58 -0.72
N SER A 118 -21.05 0.48 0.06
CA SER A 118 -21.82 0.74 1.29
C SER A 118 -23.11 1.53 1.06
N LEU A 119 -23.13 2.48 0.12
CA LEU A 119 -24.30 3.35 -0.10
C LEU A 119 -25.17 2.89 -1.26
N TYR A 120 -24.61 2.61 -2.44
CA TYR A 120 -25.40 2.27 -3.62
C TYR A 120 -25.79 0.79 -3.70
N SER A 121 -24.97 -0.14 -3.20
CA SER A 121 -25.28 -1.56 -3.31
C SER A 121 -26.66 -1.91 -2.71
N PRO A 122 -27.05 -1.43 -1.51
CA PRO A 122 -28.39 -1.68 -0.97
C PRO A 122 -29.53 -1.29 -1.92
N PHE A 123 -29.40 -0.18 -2.65
CA PHE A 123 -30.41 0.25 -3.62
C PHE A 123 -30.41 -0.63 -4.86
N ILE A 124 -29.24 -0.95 -5.43
CA ILE A 124 -29.13 -1.84 -6.59
C ILE A 124 -29.68 -3.24 -6.27
N PHE A 125 -29.49 -3.71 -5.04
CA PHE A 125 -30.08 -4.96 -4.56
C PHE A 125 -31.60 -4.94 -4.49
N SER A 126 -32.26 -3.79 -4.50
CA SER A 126 -33.72 -3.69 -4.54
C SER A 126 -34.31 -3.76 -5.96
N TRP A 127 -33.46 -3.73 -6.99
CA TRP A 127 -33.90 -3.77 -8.39
C TRP A 127 -34.49 -5.14 -8.79
N SER A 128 -35.22 -5.15 -9.92
CA SER A 128 -35.77 -6.38 -10.49
C SER A 128 -34.66 -7.32 -10.99
N ALA A 129 -34.99 -8.61 -11.19
CA ALA A 129 -34.02 -9.61 -11.67
C ALA A 129 -33.40 -9.22 -13.02
N SER A 130 -34.23 -8.77 -13.98
CA SER A 130 -33.76 -8.36 -15.31
C SER A 130 -32.79 -7.16 -15.28
N GLU A 131 -32.98 -6.21 -14.36
CA GLU A 131 -32.08 -5.05 -14.21
C GLU A 131 -30.75 -5.46 -13.56
N LYS A 132 -30.80 -6.39 -12.60
CA LYS A 132 -29.61 -6.96 -11.97
C LYS A 132 -28.78 -7.76 -12.98
N ASP A 133 -29.40 -8.62 -13.78
CA ASP A 133 -28.64 -9.47 -14.71
C ASP A 133 -27.83 -8.67 -15.75
N GLN A 134 -28.29 -7.48 -16.13
CA GLN A 134 -27.60 -6.61 -17.10
C GLN A 134 -26.47 -5.78 -16.48
N PHE A 135 -26.62 -5.33 -15.23
CA PHE A 135 -25.71 -4.34 -14.60
C PHE A 135 -24.83 -4.94 -13.50
N PHE A 136 -25.30 -5.97 -12.81
CA PHE A 136 -24.75 -6.38 -11.53
C PHE A 136 -23.37 -7.04 -11.63
N GLU A 137 -23.10 -7.75 -12.72
CA GLU A 137 -21.76 -8.29 -13.00
C GLU A 137 -20.73 -7.18 -13.18
N GLN A 138 -21.02 -6.18 -14.02
CA GLN A 138 -20.14 -5.03 -14.24
C GLN A 138 -19.92 -4.23 -12.94
N TYR A 139 -21.00 -4.03 -12.19
CA TYR A 139 -20.95 -3.37 -10.89
C TYR A 139 -20.06 -4.09 -9.87
N ARG A 140 -20.19 -5.43 -9.77
CA ARG A 140 -19.34 -6.26 -8.92
C ARG A 140 -17.87 -6.18 -9.33
N THR A 141 -17.57 -6.27 -10.62
CA THR A 141 -16.20 -6.15 -11.14
C THR A 141 -15.57 -4.83 -10.73
N VAL A 142 -16.27 -3.70 -10.91
CA VAL A 142 -15.78 -2.37 -10.54
C VAL A 142 -15.52 -2.28 -9.02
N ILE A 143 -16.44 -2.77 -8.18
CA ILE A 143 -16.21 -2.75 -6.72
C ILE A 143 -15.00 -3.59 -6.34
N GLN A 144 -14.85 -4.78 -6.94
CA GLN A 144 -13.72 -5.66 -6.66
C GLN A 144 -12.39 -5.03 -7.08
N GLU A 145 -12.34 -4.36 -8.23
CA GLU A 145 -11.17 -3.62 -8.70
C GLU A 145 -10.83 -2.44 -7.77
N LEU A 146 -11.83 -1.65 -7.36
CA LEU A 146 -11.64 -0.55 -6.42
C LEU A 146 -11.16 -1.04 -5.05
N CYS A 147 -11.71 -2.16 -4.58
CA CYS A 147 -11.26 -2.83 -3.36
C CYS A 147 -9.79 -3.26 -3.49
N SER A 148 -9.42 -3.85 -4.62
CA SER A 148 -8.05 -4.29 -4.88
C SER A 148 -7.08 -3.11 -4.94
N LEU A 149 -7.41 -2.05 -5.68
CA LEU A 149 -6.62 -0.82 -5.76
C LEU A 149 -6.39 -0.18 -4.40
N ARG A 150 -7.45 -0.08 -3.58
CA ARG A 150 -7.37 0.47 -2.23
C ARG A 150 -6.35 -0.25 -1.37
N TYR A 151 -6.40 -1.58 -1.33
CA TYR A 151 -5.46 -2.36 -0.52
C TYR A 151 -4.05 -2.40 -1.13
N LYS A 152 -3.95 -2.39 -2.46
CA LYS A 152 -2.67 -2.29 -3.18
C LYS A 152 -1.93 -1.00 -2.82
N PHE A 153 -2.60 0.15 -2.76
CA PHE A 153 -1.97 1.40 -2.33
C PHE A 153 -1.50 1.40 -0.87
N LEU A 154 -2.07 0.53 -0.04
CA LEU A 154 -1.64 0.32 1.34
C LEU A 154 -0.59 -0.77 1.49
N GLY A 155 -0.19 -1.45 0.41
CA GLY A 155 0.73 -2.60 0.44
C GLY A 155 0.16 -3.84 1.13
N MET A 156 -1.17 -3.96 1.20
CA MET A 156 -1.88 -5.06 1.87
C MET A 156 -2.58 -5.96 0.85
N PRO A 157 -2.76 -7.27 1.14
CA PRO A 157 -3.50 -8.17 0.26
C PRO A 157 -4.99 -7.80 0.27
N SER A 158 -5.64 -7.92 -0.89
CA SER A 158 -7.05 -7.55 -1.06
C SER A 158 -7.95 -8.78 -1.13
N ILE A 159 -8.92 -8.89 -0.22
CA ILE A 159 -10.06 -9.79 -0.39
C ILE A 159 -11.33 -8.96 -0.26
N TYR A 160 -12.07 -8.84 -1.37
CA TYR A 160 -13.39 -8.22 -1.34
C TYR A 160 -14.41 -9.19 -0.76
N ILE A 161 -15.03 -8.83 0.36
CA ILE A 161 -16.10 -9.60 0.98
C ILE A 161 -17.42 -8.88 0.69
N PRO A 162 -18.24 -9.38 -0.25
CA PRO A 162 -19.46 -8.69 -0.63
C PRO A 162 -20.45 -8.57 0.52
N THR A 163 -21.07 -7.39 0.68
CA THR A 163 -22.07 -7.11 1.71
C THR A 163 -23.34 -8.00 1.62
N ILE A 164 -23.56 -8.69 0.49
CA ILE A 164 -24.66 -9.66 0.33
C ILE A 164 -24.51 -10.90 1.22
N VAL A 165 -23.28 -11.20 1.64
CA VAL A 165 -22.94 -12.33 2.48
C VAL A 165 -23.35 -12.02 3.92
N GLY A 166 -24.56 -12.42 4.30
CA GLY A 166 -25.18 -12.12 5.60
C GLY A 166 -26.67 -11.80 5.53
N LYS A 167 -27.25 -11.69 4.33
CA LYS A 167 -28.70 -11.50 4.12
C LYS A 167 -29.43 -12.78 3.67
N PHE A 168 -28.74 -13.92 3.64
CA PHE A 168 -29.39 -15.19 3.34
C PHE A 168 -30.17 -15.64 4.57
N ASP A 169 -31.50 -15.61 4.50
CA ASP A 169 -32.34 -16.18 5.54
C ASP A 169 -32.00 -17.68 5.68
N GLU A 170 -31.45 -18.07 6.83
CA GLU A 170 -31.13 -19.47 7.19
C GLU A 170 -32.35 -20.42 7.04
N THR A 171 -33.56 -19.86 6.90
CA THR A 171 -34.82 -20.59 6.83
C THR A 171 -35.27 -20.96 5.41
N SER A 172 -34.71 -20.39 4.33
CA SER A 172 -35.09 -20.78 2.97
C SER A 172 -34.28 -22.00 2.51
N LYS A 173 -34.85 -23.19 2.68
CA LYS A 173 -34.28 -24.50 2.28
C LYS A 173 -33.97 -24.67 0.77
N SER A 174 -34.14 -23.65 -0.06
CA SER A 174 -33.85 -23.68 -1.50
C SER A 174 -33.03 -22.46 -1.90
N ILE A 175 -31.71 -22.55 -1.72
CA ILE A 175 -30.77 -21.60 -2.33
C ILE A 175 -30.79 -21.87 -3.84
N SER A 176 -30.99 -20.83 -4.66
CA SER A 176 -31.02 -21.00 -6.12
C SER A 176 -29.66 -21.48 -6.65
N GLU A 177 -29.65 -22.26 -7.74
CA GLU A 177 -28.40 -22.67 -8.39
C GLU A 177 -27.52 -21.49 -8.80
N GLU A 178 -28.14 -20.37 -9.19
CA GLU A 178 -27.45 -19.11 -9.51
C GLU A 178 -26.73 -18.54 -8.29
N THR A 179 -27.37 -18.56 -7.12
CA THR A 179 -26.75 -18.10 -5.87
C THR A 179 -25.58 -19.00 -5.48
N LEU A 180 -25.72 -20.33 -5.65
CA LEU A 180 -24.61 -21.26 -5.41
C LEU A 180 -23.41 -20.97 -6.30
N LYS A 181 -23.62 -20.76 -7.61
CA LYS A 181 -22.54 -20.38 -8.54
C LYS A 181 -21.83 -19.09 -8.13
N VAL A 182 -22.58 -18.08 -7.67
CA VAL A 182 -22.00 -16.83 -7.17
C VAL A 182 -21.13 -17.09 -5.93
N LEU A 183 -21.60 -17.90 -4.97
CA LEU A 183 -20.85 -18.25 -3.77
C LEU A 183 -19.57 -19.05 -4.10
N GLU A 184 -19.66 -19.98 -5.05
CA GLU A 184 -18.51 -20.74 -5.56
C GLU A 184 -17.47 -19.82 -6.22
N ASN A 185 -17.92 -18.88 -7.06
CA ASN A 185 -17.03 -17.89 -7.66
C ASN A 185 -16.35 -17.02 -6.60
N ILE A 186 -17.07 -16.59 -5.57
CA ILE A 186 -16.49 -15.83 -4.45
C ILE A 186 -15.41 -16.65 -3.73
N LEU A 187 -15.69 -17.92 -3.41
CA LEU A 187 -14.73 -18.78 -2.72
C LEU A 187 -13.48 -19.07 -3.59
N ASN A 188 -13.67 -19.23 -4.90
CA ASN A 188 -12.58 -19.38 -5.85
C ASN A 188 -11.69 -18.12 -5.87
N VAL A 189 -12.29 -16.93 -5.93
CA VAL A 189 -11.54 -15.66 -5.83
C VAL A 189 -10.75 -15.60 -4.53
N TYR A 190 -11.33 -15.99 -3.39
CA TYR A 190 -10.61 -15.99 -2.10
C TYR A 190 -9.40 -16.91 -2.14
N THR A 191 -9.57 -18.11 -2.70
CA THR A 191 -8.48 -19.09 -2.84
C THR A 191 -7.34 -18.54 -3.71
N LEU A 192 -7.67 -17.87 -4.83
CA LEU A 192 -6.68 -17.24 -5.70
C LEU A 192 -5.94 -16.08 -5.01
N GLU A 193 -6.64 -15.24 -4.24
CA GLU A 193 -5.99 -14.15 -3.50
C GLU A 193 -5.08 -14.66 -2.38
N ILE A 194 -5.47 -15.76 -1.71
CA ILE A 194 -4.59 -16.46 -0.76
C ILE A 194 -3.32 -16.93 -1.45
N GLN A 195 -3.44 -17.60 -2.61
CA GLN A 195 -2.29 -18.09 -3.36
C GLN A 195 -1.38 -16.95 -3.81
N LYS A 196 -1.94 -15.84 -4.32
CA LYS A 196 -1.15 -14.63 -4.64
C LYS A 196 -0.37 -14.12 -3.43
N CYS A 197 -1.00 -14.03 -2.26
CA CYS A 197 -0.35 -13.62 -1.02
C CYS A 197 0.78 -14.58 -0.60
N LEU A 198 0.60 -15.89 -0.81
CA LEU A 198 1.61 -16.91 -0.49
C LEU A 198 2.81 -16.84 -1.44
N MET A 199 2.57 -16.58 -2.73
CA MET A 199 3.58 -16.50 -3.79
C MET A 199 4.35 -15.17 -3.80
N ASP A 200 3.97 -14.20 -2.98
CA ASP A 200 4.66 -12.91 -2.86
C ASP A 200 6.07 -13.09 -2.26
N THR A 201 7.07 -12.88 -3.11
CA THR A 201 8.49 -13.04 -2.82
C THR A 201 9.28 -11.77 -3.08
N GLU A 202 8.61 -10.65 -3.36
CA GLU A 202 9.27 -9.40 -3.73
C GLU A 202 9.92 -8.75 -2.49
N ARG A 203 11.22 -8.45 -2.58
CA ARG A 203 11.90 -7.56 -1.64
C ARG A 203 11.98 -6.18 -2.26
N VAL A 204 11.60 -5.16 -1.49
CA VAL A 204 11.61 -3.77 -1.96
C VAL A 204 12.80 -3.06 -1.32
N PRO A 205 13.82 -2.64 -2.09
CA PRO A 205 14.95 -1.89 -1.56
C PRO A 205 14.50 -0.56 -0.95
N THR A 206 14.83 -0.32 0.33
CA THR A 206 14.38 0.90 1.03
C THR A 206 15.45 1.97 1.16
N ARG A 207 16.73 1.61 1.07
CA ARG A 207 17.85 2.54 1.38
C ARG A 207 18.82 2.83 0.26
N CYS A 208 18.83 2.03 -0.80
CA CYS A 208 19.78 2.18 -1.89
C CYS A 208 19.07 2.63 -3.16
N GLU A 209 19.45 3.80 -3.69
CA GLU A 209 18.91 4.36 -4.95
C GLU A 209 19.16 3.45 -6.16
N TYR A 210 20.17 2.58 -6.07
CA TYR A 210 20.54 1.64 -7.14
C TYR A 210 19.82 0.29 -7.06
N MET A 211 18.72 0.23 -6.30
CA MET A 211 17.90 -0.98 -6.13
C MET A 211 18.68 -2.18 -5.54
N MET A 212 19.78 -1.92 -4.81
CA MET A 212 20.50 -2.98 -4.11
C MET A 212 19.79 -3.29 -2.79
N GLU A 213 19.44 -4.55 -2.60
CA GLU A 213 18.81 -5.07 -1.40
C GLU A 213 19.84 -5.21 -0.28
N HIS A 214 19.45 -4.75 0.91
CA HIS A 214 20.21 -4.79 2.14
C HIS A 214 19.53 -5.74 3.15
N ILE A 215 20.24 -6.20 4.19
CA ILE A 215 19.68 -7.11 5.21
C ILE A 215 18.42 -6.54 5.88
N ILE A 216 18.35 -5.22 6.06
CA ILE A 216 17.16 -4.54 6.59
C ILE A 216 15.93 -4.71 5.69
N ASP A 217 16.12 -4.87 4.39
CA ASP A 217 15.05 -5.09 3.42
C ASP A 217 14.54 -6.53 3.54
N GLU A 218 15.41 -7.51 3.84
CA GLU A 218 14.99 -8.89 4.19
C GLU A 218 14.17 -8.90 5.49
N ILE A 219 14.61 -8.17 6.52
CA ILE A 219 13.85 -8.00 7.78
C ILE A 219 12.49 -7.36 7.48
N GLY A 220 12.49 -6.31 6.64
CA GLY A 220 11.29 -5.62 6.18
C GLY A 220 10.33 -6.54 5.45
N TYR A 221 10.83 -7.35 4.52
CA TYR A 221 10.06 -8.35 3.80
C TYR A 221 9.35 -9.32 4.75
N TRP A 222 10.07 -9.96 5.68
CA TRP A 222 9.46 -10.91 6.62
C TRP A 222 8.44 -10.25 7.55
N LYS A 223 8.67 -8.99 7.93
CA LYS A 223 7.70 -8.20 8.71
C LYS A 223 6.43 -7.91 7.92
N THR A 224 6.55 -7.49 6.67
CA THR A 224 5.43 -7.24 5.76
C THR A 224 4.67 -8.53 5.47
N ARG A 225 5.37 -9.62 5.12
CA ARG A 225 4.78 -10.95 4.88
C ARG A 225 3.97 -11.43 6.09
N LEU A 226 4.51 -11.33 7.31
CA LEU A 226 3.78 -11.70 8.52
C LEU A 226 2.54 -10.83 8.74
N THR A 227 2.64 -9.53 8.46
CA THR A 227 1.52 -8.58 8.59
C THR A 227 0.42 -8.91 7.58
N ASN A 228 0.78 -9.16 6.32
CA ASN A 228 -0.14 -9.51 5.24
C ASN A 228 -0.85 -10.85 5.51
N LEU A 229 -0.11 -11.87 5.95
CA LEU A 229 -0.69 -13.17 6.34
C LEU A 229 -1.65 -13.05 7.54
N ARG A 230 -1.34 -12.20 8.53
CA ARG A 230 -2.26 -11.92 9.64
C ARG A 230 -3.51 -11.19 9.19
N PHE A 231 -3.34 -10.21 8.31
CA PHE A 231 -4.45 -9.43 7.76
C PHE A 231 -5.42 -10.33 6.99
N ILE A 232 -4.91 -11.15 6.06
CA ILE A 232 -5.73 -12.08 5.26
C ILE A 232 -6.44 -13.10 6.15
N THR A 233 -5.75 -13.64 7.16
CA THR A 233 -6.35 -14.57 8.16
C THR A 233 -7.52 -13.90 8.87
N THR A 234 -7.40 -12.61 9.21
CA THR A 234 -8.44 -11.86 9.91
C THR A 234 -9.65 -11.62 9.01
N LEU A 235 -9.43 -11.22 7.75
CA LEU A 235 -10.52 -11.04 6.77
C LEU A 235 -11.30 -12.34 6.56
N LEU A 236 -10.60 -13.47 6.42
CA LEU A 236 -11.20 -14.78 6.20
C LEU A 236 -11.87 -15.36 7.44
N SER A 237 -11.67 -14.77 8.62
CA SER A 237 -12.33 -15.16 9.87
C SER A 237 -13.67 -14.46 10.10
N TYR A 238 -14.10 -13.58 9.18
CA TYR A 238 -15.40 -12.92 9.29
C TYR A 238 -16.56 -13.91 9.16
N LYS A 239 -17.61 -13.68 9.96
CA LYS A 239 -18.82 -14.51 10.01
C LYS A 239 -19.43 -14.75 8.61
N SER A 240 -19.41 -13.73 7.76
CA SER A 240 -19.88 -13.82 6.38
C SER A 240 -19.16 -14.94 5.62
N VAL A 241 -17.84 -15.06 5.72
CA VAL A 241 -17.07 -16.13 5.05
C VAL A 241 -17.43 -17.50 5.63
N GLU A 242 -17.65 -17.61 6.93
CA GLU A 242 -18.11 -18.84 7.59
C GLU A 242 -19.51 -19.29 7.10
N GLU A 243 -20.43 -18.34 6.88
CA GLU A 243 -21.74 -18.61 6.31
C GLU A 243 -21.64 -19.15 4.86
N ILE A 244 -20.77 -18.56 4.02
CA ILE A 244 -20.49 -19.08 2.66
C ILE A 244 -20.01 -20.54 2.75
N LEU A 245 -19.03 -20.81 3.60
CA LEU A 245 -18.46 -22.14 3.75
C LEU A 245 -19.50 -23.15 4.23
N THR A 246 -20.39 -22.74 5.13
CA THR A 246 -21.46 -23.61 5.65
C THR A 246 -22.46 -23.97 4.56
N ILE A 247 -22.91 -22.99 3.78
CA ILE A 247 -23.79 -23.19 2.63
C ILE A 247 -23.13 -24.13 1.60
N LEU A 248 -21.91 -23.83 1.18
CA LEU A 248 -21.22 -24.62 0.16
C LEU A 248 -20.90 -26.05 0.63
N LYS A 249 -20.67 -26.27 1.93
CA LYS A 249 -20.53 -27.60 2.52
C LYS A 249 -21.82 -28.41 2.45
N GLN A 250 -22.97 -27.80 2.76
CA GLN A 250 -24.27 -28.46 2.68
C GLN A 250 -24.57 -28.93 1.25
N HIS A 251 -24.11 -28.19 0.25
CA HIS A 251 -24.25 -28.51 -1.17
C HIS A 251 -23.06 -29.30 -1.76
N GLN A 252 -22.16 -29.83 -0.92
CA GLN A 252 -21.03 -30.69 -1.32
C GLN A 252 -20.07 -30.08 -2.35
N SER A 253 -19.86 -28.75 -2.33
CA SER A 253 -18.93 -28.09 -3.26
C SER A 253 -17.48 -28.51 -3.00
N ILE A 254 -16.76 -28.89 -4.07
CA ILE A 254 -15.36 -29.33 -4.03
C ILE A 254 -14.42 -28.17 -3.64
N LEU A 255 -14.81 -26.93 -3.95
CA LEU A 255 -14.02 -25.73 -3.70
C LEU A 255 -13.74 -25.49 -2.21
N VAL A 256 -14.60 -26.00 -1.32
CA VAL A 256 -14.40 -25.94 0.12
C VAL A 256 -13.12 -26.66 0.54
N HIS A 257 -12.81 -27.82 -0.07
CA HIS A 257 -11.58 -28.54 0.25
C HIS A 257 -10.34 -27.75 -0.19
N SER A 258 -10.36 -27.19 -1.41
CA SER A 258 -9.27 -26.36 -1.90
C SER A 258 -9.04 -25.13 -1.03
N PHE A 259 -10.11 -24.47 -0.57
CA PHE A 259 -10.02 -23.33 0.32
C PHE A 259 -9.41 -23.71 1.68
N ASN A 260 -9.83 -24.83 2.27
CA ASN A 260 -9.28 -25.30 3.55
C ASN A 260 -7.77 -25.61 3.44
N ASN A 261 -7.34 -26.25 2.34
CA ASN A 261 -5.93 -26.51 2.09
C ASN A 261 -5.13 -25.20 2.01
N ALA A 262 -5.63 -24.20 1.28
CA ALA A 262 -5.02 -22.87 1.21
C ALA A 262 -4.96 -22.17 2.58
N MET A 263 -5.96 -22.38 3.44
CA MET A 263 -5.97 -21.84 4.80
C MET A 263 -4.92 -22.52 5.70
N ASP A 264 -4.67 -23.81 5.52
CA ASP A 264 -3.61 -24.53 6.23
C ASP A 264 -2.21 -24.10 5.75
N GLU A 265 -2.05 -23.84 4.44
CA GLU A 265 -0.84 -23.21 3.89
C GLU A 265 -0.59 -21.83 4.49
N ILE A 266 -1.61 -20.98 4.66
CA ILE A 266 -1.47 -19.70 5.38
C ILE A 266 -0.98 -19.91 6.81
N LYS A 267 -1.52 -20.89 7.54
CA LYS A 267 -1.10 -21.15 8.93
C LYS A 267 0.37 -21.55 8.99
N ALA A 268 0.82 -22.41 8.09
CA ALA A 268 2.22 -22.81 7.97
C ALA A 268 3.11 -21.61 7.61
N ALA A 269 2.77 -20.85 6.57
CA ALA A 269 3.50 -19.67 6.14
C ALA A 269 3.58 -18.59 7.23
N LYS A 270 2.53 -18.45 8.06
CA LYS A 270 2.50 -17.52 9.20
C LYS A 270 3.46 -17.97 10.31
N ALA A 271 3.54 -19.27 10.58
CA ALA A 271 4.48 -19.82 11.54
C ALA A 271 5.93 -19.62 11.08
N GLU A 272 6.21 -19.96 9.82
CA GLU A 272 7.49 -19.69 9.15
C GLU A 272 7.86 -18.20 9.23
N ALA A 273 6.98 -17.30 8.77
CA ALA A 273 7.28 -15.87 8.74
C ALA A 273 7.53 -15.28 10.13
N LYS A 274 6.83 -15.79 11.15
CA LYS A 274 7.06 -15.39 12.55
C LYS A 274 8.43 -15.89 13.05
N SER A 275 8.77 -17.14 12.77
CA SER A 275 10.05 -17.73 13.17
C SER A 275 11.21 -16.98 12.50
N ASN A 276 11.18 -16.86 11.17
CA ASN A 276 12.20 -16.14 10.40
C ASN A 276 12.38 -14.70 10.88
N LEU A 277 11.29 -13.98 11.11
CA LEU A 277 11.36 -12.61 11.63
C LEU A 277 12.03 -12.54 13.00
N ASN A 278 11.75 -13.48 13.92
CA ASN A 278 12.38 -13.48 15.25
C ASN A 278 13.90 -13.68 15.15
N TYR A 279 14.36 -14.59 14.28
CA TYR A 279 15.78 -14.83 14.06
C TYR A 279 16.45 -13.66 13.33
N LEU A 280 15.88 -13.16 12.24
CA LEU A 280 16.44 -12.04 11.48
C LEU A 280 16.50 -10.74 12.31
N GLN A 281 15.58 -10.52 13.27
CA GLN A 281 15.58 -9.32 14.11
C GLN A 281 16.84 -9.16 14.95
N ILE A 282 17.56 -10.24 15.28
CA ILE A 282 18.83 -10.15 16.03
C ILE A 282 19.91 -9.39 15.24
N LEU A 283 19.76 -9.32 13.92
CA LEU A 283 20.67 -8.59 13.02
C LEU A 283 20.35 -7.10 12.96
N TRP A 284 19.21 -6.65 13.49
CA TRP A 284 18.75 -5.27 13.34
C TRP A 284 19.78 -4.27 13.86
N ASP A 285 20.15 -4.35 15.14
CA ASP A 285 21.10 -3.44 15.77
C ASP A 285 22.50 -3.46 15.13
N PRO A 286 23.16 -4.63 14.94
CA PRO A 286 24.50 -4.65 14.37
C PRO A 286 24.51 -4.14 12.92
N VAL A 287 23.49 -4.45 12.11
CA VAL A 287 23.37 -3.95 10.74
C VAL A 287 23.05 -2.46 10.71
N MET A 288 22.14 -2.00 11.58
CA MET A 288 21.78 -0.58 11.68
C MET A 288 23.00 0.28 12.04
N SER A 289 23.84 -0.23 12.94
CA SER A 289 25.05 0.45 13.34
C SER A 289 26.01 0.73 12.17
N LEU A 290 26.00 -0.10 11.11
CA LEU A 290 26.87 0.08 9.94
C LEU A 290 26.57 1.37 9.16
N TYR A 291 25.32 1.87 9.22
CA TYR A 291 24.95 3.10 8.51
C TYR A 291 25.54 4.37 9.15
N ASP A 292 25.91 4.30 10.42
CA ASP A 292 26.49 5.41 11.19
C ASP A 292 28.01 5.51 11.03
N VAL A 293 28.62 4.51 10.39
CA VAL A 293 30.07 4.43 10.17
C VAL A 293 30.53 5.53 9.20
N GLN A 294 31.66 6.17 9.55
CA GLN A 294 32.27 7.23 8.75
C GLN A 294 33.39 6.71 7.83
N SER A 295 34.02 5.58 8.18
CA SER A 295 35.13 4.98 7.42
C SER A 295 34.87 3.49 7.14
N PRO A 296 35.11 2.98 5.91
CA PRO A 296 34.94 1.56 5.59
C PRO A 296 35.72 0.62 6.53
N ASN A 297 36.86 1.04 7.07
CA ASN A 297 37.65 0.23 8.00
C ASN A 297 36.89 -0.11 9.30
N ASP A 298 36.02 0.76 9.77
CA ASP A 298 35.27 0.51 11.02
C ASP A 298 34.26 -0.62 10.83
N VAL A 299 33.82 -0.88 9.59
CA VAL A 299 32.94 -2.01 9.25
C VAL A 299 33.61 -3.33 9.58
N LEU A 300 34.90 -3.47 9.29
CA LEU A 300 35.66 -4.71 9.50
C LEU A 300 35.65 -5.16 10.97
N THR A 301 35.61 -4.22 11.91
CA THR A 301 35.55 -4.51 13.35
C THR A 301 34.21 -5.12 13.78
N ARG A 302 33.16 -4.93 12.99
CA ARG A 302 31.78 -5.35 13.29
C ARG A 302 31.37 -6.62 12.53
N LEU A 303 32.09 -6.98 11.46
CA LEU A 303 31.83 -8.20 10.69
C LEU A 303 31.83 -9.49 11.53
N PRO A 304 32.75 -9.69 12.50
CA PRO A 304 32.75 -10.93 13.29
C PRO A 304 31.45 -11.16 14.07
N ASP A 305 30.89 -10.12 14.69
CA ASP A 305 29.61 -10.23 15.43
C ASP A 305 28.45 -10.55 14.46
N ILE A 306 28.42 -9.93 13.28
CA ILE A 306 27.40 -10.20 12.26
C ILE A 306 27.51 -11.64 11.75
N PHE A 307 28.73 -12.13 11.49
CA PHE A 307 28.95 -13.48 10.96
C PHE A 307 28.59 -14.56 11.98
N VAL A 308 28.90 -14.36 13.26
CA VAL A 308 28.45 -15.26 14.33
C VAL A 308 26.93 -15.32 14.38
N LYS A 309 26.24 -14.19 14.20
CA LYS A 309 24.77 -14.19 14.13
C LYS A 309 24.24 -14.89 12.89
N PHE A 310 24.91 -14.79 11.73
CA PHE A 310 24.52 -15.54 10.53
C PHE A 310 24.63 -17.05 10.75
N ILE A 311 25.73 -17.51 11.37
CA ILE A 311 25.92 -18.92 11.71
C ILE A 311 24.82 -19.38 12.68
N PHE A 312 24.58 -18.61 13.75
CA PHE A 312 23.51 -18.91 14.70
C PHE A 312 22.14 -19.03 14.02
N ILE A 313 21.79 -18.10 13.12
CA ILE A 313 20.54 -18.18 12.36
C ILE A 313 20.51 -19.44 11.50
N PHE A 314 21.61 -19.79 10.83
CA PHE A 314 21.67 -20.97 9.97
C PHE A 314 21.48 -22.28 10.73
N GLU A 315 22.10 -22.40 11.91
CA GLU A 315 22.09 -23.62 12.72
C GLU A 315 20.79 -23.77 13.52
N GLU A 316 20.28 -22.68 14.10
CA GLU A 316 19.17 -22.74 15.06
C GLU A 316 17.80 -22.42 14.43
N SER A 317 17.74 -21.77 13.26
CA SER A 317 16.46 -21.45 12.64
C SER A 317 15.79 -22.69 12.05
N GLU A 318 14.53 -22.91 12.41
CA GLU A 318 13.73 -24.01 11.86
C GLU A 318 13.43 -23.83 10.37
N TYR A 319 13.29 -22.58 9.91
CA TYR A 319 12.80 -22.26 8.55
C TYR A 319 13.77 -21.40 7.71
N TYR A 320 14.72 -20.70 8.34
CA TYR A 320 15.74 -19.86 7.67
C TYR A 320 17.12 -20.52 7.72
N ASN A 321 17.20 -21.78 7.31
CA ASN A 321 18.40 -22.62 7.42
C ASN A 321 18.83 -23.22 6.08
N LYS A 322 18.44 -22.60 4.96
CA LYS A 322 18.88 -23.02 3.63
C LYS A 322 20.12 -22.24 3.22
N TRP A 323 21.00 -22.89 2.47
CA TRP A 323 22.18 -22.24 1.89
C TRP A 323 21.83 -21.02 1.03
N SER A 324 20.70 -21.05 0.32
CA SER A 324 20.18 -19.90 -0.44
C SER A 324 19.88 -18.70 0.45
N ASP A 325 19.39 -18.92 1.66
CA ASP A 325 18.97 -17.87 2.58
C ASP A 325 20.17 -17.20 3.26
N ILE A 326 21.18 -18.00 3.64
CA ILE A 326 22.44 -17.48 4.17
C ILE A 326 23.27 -16.79 3.10
N SER A 327 23.36 -17.38 1.89
CA SER A 327 24.06 -16.74 0.77
C SER A 327 23.49 -15.36 0.47
N ARG A 328 22.15 -15.22 0.52
CA ARG A 328 21.45 -13.94 0.38
C ARG A 328 21.84 -12.93 1.46
N LEU A 329 21.93 -13.35 2.73
CA LEU A 329 22.37 -12.44 3.82
C LEU A 329 23.79 -11.91 3.60
N TYR A 330 24.72 -12.75 3.13
CA TYR A 330 26.07 -12.33 2.77
C TYR A 330 26.09 -11.42 1.55
N GLU A 331 25.29 -11.68 0.52
CA GLU A 331 25.14 -10.79 -0.63
C GLU A 331 24.63 -9.40 -0.20
N TYR A 332 23.58 -9.37 0.62
CA TYR A 332 23.01 -8.13 1.15
C TYR A 332 23.98 -7.36 2.05
N LEU A 333 24.81 -8.05 2.81
CA LEU A 333 25.89 -7.41 3.57
C LEU A 333 26.94 -6.80 2.65
N GLY A 334 27.33 -7.52 1.59
CA GLY A 334 28.22 -7.02 0.55
C GLY A 334 27.67 -5.74 -0.09
N ASN A 335 26.39 -5.73 -0.44
CA ASN A 335 25.70 -4.56 -0.97
C ASN A 335 25.76 -3.36 -0.01
N GLN A 336 25.57 -3.59 1.29
CA GLN A 336 25.70 -2.56 2.31
C GLN A 336 27.13 -2.01 2.41
N ILE A 337 28.15 -2.87 2.35
CA ILE A 337 29.56 -2.46 2.36
C ILE A 337 29.86 -1.57 1.15
N VAL A 338 29.38 -1.97 -0.03
CA VAL A 338 29.51 -1.17 -1.26
C VAL A 338 28.80 0.18 -1.11
N PHE A 339 27.61 0.21 -0.53
CA PHE A 339 26.88 1.44 -0.23
C PHE A 339 27.69 2.39 0.68
N ILE A 340 28.29 1.87 1.75
CA ILE A 340 29.13 2.65 2.68
C ILE A 340 30.37 3.19 1.95
N CYS A 341 31.07 2.34 1.18
CA CYS A 341 32.23 2.75 0.39
C CYS A 341 31.88 3.90 -0.57
N ARG A 342 30.77 3.80 -1.30
CA ARG A 342 30.30 4.86 -2.21
C ARG A 342 30.00 6.16 -1.47
N LYS A 343 29.34 6.09 -0.30
CA LYS A 343 29.04 7.27 0.52
C LYS A 343 30.31 8.00 0.97
N THR A 344 31.41 7.28 1.19
CA THR A 344 32.69 7.87 1.63
C THR A 344 33.44 8.59 0.49
N ILE A 345 33.22 8.18 -0.76
CA ILE A 345 33.87 8.74 -1.95
C ILE A 345 33.03 9.90 -2.50
N LYS A 346 33.49 11.13 -2.29
CA LYS A 346 32.81 12.34 -2.82
C LYS A 346 33.48 12.80 -4.11
N MET A 347 32.79 12.66 -5.24
CA MET A 347 33.31 13.11 -6.54
C MET A 347 33.56 14.63 -6.61
N SER A 348 32.85 15.44 -5.82
CA SER A 348 33.10 16.88 -5.73
C SER A 348 34.50 17.21 -5.21
N GLU A 349 35.06 16.39 -4.30
CA GLU A 349 36.41 16.57 -3.78
C GLU A 349 37.47 16.33 -4.88
N LEU A 350 37.20 15.39 -5.79
CA LEU A 350 38.08 15.08 -6.92
C LEU A 350 38.18 16.27 -7.90
N PHE A 351 37.06 16.90 -8.24
CA PHE A 351 37.03 18.08 -9.12
C PHE A 351 37.58 19.36 -8.46
N SER A 352 37.70 19.38 -7.12
CA SER A 352 38.28 20.50 -6.36
C SER A 352 39.81 20.43 -6.21
N GLY A 353 40.46 19.40 -6.78
CA GLY A 353 41.92 19.23 -6.75
C GLY A 353 42.45 18.42 -5.56
N ASN A 354 41.58 17.86 -4.71
CA ASN A 354 41.99 17.01 -3.59
C ASN A 354 42.07 15.52 -3.99
N THR A 355 42.89 15.23 -5.00
CA THR A 355 43.00 13.90 -5.62
C THR A 355 43.61 12.85 -4.69
N GLU A 356 44.58 13.24 -3.86
CA GLU A 356 45.26 12.34 -2.92
C GLU A 356 44.31 11.83 -1.81
N SER A 357 43.46 12.70 -1.26
CA SER A 357 42.45 12.27 -0.29
C SER A 357 41.44 11.29 -0.89
N VAL A 358 41.05 11.49 -2.16
CA VAL A 358 40.12 10.58 -2.84
C VAL A 358 40.80 9.24 -3.13
N LEU A 359 42.05 9.25 -3.57
CA LEU A 359 42.84 8.03 -3.81
C LEU A 359 43.01 7.21 -2.52
N ASN A 360 43.30 7.86 -1.39
CA ASN A 360 43.36 7.20 -0.08
C ASN A 360 42.01 6.58 0.32
N LYS A 361 40.90 7.30 0.13
CA LYS A 361 39.56 6.76 0.41
C LYS A 361 39.22 5.57 -0.48
N LEU A 362 39.57 5.62 -1.77
CA LEU A 362 39.41 4.50 -2.71
C LEU A 362 40.21 3.27 -2.26
N GLN A 363 41.48 3.45 -1.88
CA GLN A 363 42.31 2.36 -1.39
C GLN A 363 41.74 1.73 -0.11
N VAL A 364 41.24 2.55 0.81
CA VAL A 364 40.57 2.07 2.04
C VAL A 364 39.30 1.28 1.69
N SER A 365 38.48 1.75 0.75
CA SER A 365 37.31 1.01 0.28
C SER A 365 37.67 -0.32 -0.39
N MET A 366 38.69 -0.35 -1.25
CA MET A 366 39.18 -1.58 -1.88
C MET A 366 39.66 -2.58 -0.84
N ASN A 367 40.50 -2.15 0.10
CA ASN A 367 40.98 -3.00 1.19
C ASN A 367 39.82 -3.53 2.04
N CYS A 368 38.77 -2.72 2.30
CA CYS A 368 37.59 -3.17 3.02
C CYS A 368 36.85 -4.30 2.28
N CYS A 369 36.63 -4.15 0.97
CA CYS A 369 35.98 -5.16 0.15
C CYS A 369 36.81 -6.46 0.06
N GLU A 370 38.13 -6.35 -0.14
CA GLU A 370 39.03 -7.50 -0.18
C GLU A 370 39.07 -8.26 1.16
N ASN A 371 39.12 -7.52 2.27
CA ASN A 371 39.06 -8.12 3.61
C ASN A 371 37.71 -8.80 3.87
N TYR A 372 36.60 -8.19 3.46
CA TYR A 372 35.28 -8.80 3.55
C TYR A 372 35.25 -10.15 2.81
N ILE A 373 35.72 -10.18 1.56
CA ILE A 373 35.80 -11.40 0.75
C ILE A 373 36.67 -12.45 1.45
N SER A 374 37.85 -12.06 1.96
CA SER A 374 38.76 -12.98 2.66
C SER A 374 38.13 -13.61 3.90
N ILE A 375 37.45 -12.80 4.74
CA ILE A 375 36.78 -13.31 5.95
C ILE A 375 35.60 -14.20 5.56
N TYR A 376 34.79 -13.78 4.59
CA TYR A 376 33.68 -14.56 4.06
C TYR A 376 34.13 -15.95 3.58
N THR A 377 35.17 -16.01 2.73
CA THR A 377 35.70 -17.30 2.21
C THR A 377 36.17 -18.22 3.34
N LYS A 378 36.84 -17.67 4.37
CA LYS A 378 37.27 -18.46 5.54
C LYS A 378 36.08 -19.03 6.30
N VAL A 379 35.04 -18.23 6.52
CA VAL A 379 33.84 -18.67 7.25
C VAL A 379 33.07 -19.72 6.47
N ILE A 380 32.83 -19.53 5.17
CA ILE A 380 32.14 -20.53 4.35
C ILE A 380 32.91 -21.85 4.32
N THR A 381 34.24 -21.80 4.15
CA THR A 381 35.07 -23.01 4.15
C THR A 381 34.98 -23.75 5.49
N ALA A 382 34.92 -23.02 6.61
CA ALA A 382 34.76 -23.61 7.94
C ALA A 382 33.37 -24.26 8.13
N ILE A 383 32.31 -23.60 7.65
CA ILE A 383 30.94 -24.14 7.70
C ILE A 383 30.86 -25.40 6.83
N ASP A 384 31.35 -25.36 5.59
CA ASP A 384 31.36 -26.53 4.68
C ASP A 384 32.08 -27.72 5.31
N PHE A 385 33.21 -27.49 5.97
CA PHE A 385 33.97 -28.54 6.65
C PHE A 385 33.19 -29.14 7.83
N LEU A 386 32.56 -28.31 8.66
CA LEU A 386 31.72 -28.76 9.78
C LEU A 386 30.53 -29.60 9.29
N TYR A 387 29.85 -29.16 8.23
CA TYR A 387 28.71 -29.89 7.68
C TYR A 387 29.11 -31.20 7.00
N PHE A 388 30.22 -31.22 6.25
CA PHE A 388 30.74 -32.46 5.69
C PHE A 388 31.09 -33.47 6.79
N TYR A 389 31.69 -32.99 7.89
CA TYR A 389 32.05 -33.82 9.04
C TYR A 389 30.81 -34.36 9.80
N HIS A 390 29.80 -33.51 10.03
CA HIS A 390 28.54 -33.93 10.66
C HIS A 390 27.76 -34.93 9.81
N CYS A 391 27.69 -34.74 8.48
CA CYS A 391 27.10 -35.70 7.56
C CYS A 391 27.86 -37.04 7.53
N PHE A 392 29.19 -37.00 7.58
CA PHE A 392 30.04 -38.19 7.62
C PHE A 392 29.83 -38.99 8.92
N ILE A 393 29.75 -38.33 10.08
CA ILE A 393 29.46 -38.98 11.36
C ILE A 393 28.03 -39.54 11.42
N ALA A 394 27.05 -38.83 10.87
CA ALA A 394 25.67 -39.32 10.81
C ALA A 394 25.54 -40.58 9.94
N GLN A 395 26.34 -40.72 8.88
CA GLN A 395 26.39 -41.91 8.03
C GLN A 395 27.16 -43.09 8.66
N GLN A 396 28.05 -42.85 9.63
CA GLN A 396 28.76 -43.91 10.35
C GLN A 396 27.99 -44.47 11.57
N ASN A 397 26.92 -43.80 12.00
CA ASN A 397 26.07 -44.20 13.11
C ASN A 397 24.72 -44.84 12.67
N ILE A 398 24.62 -45.21 11.39
CA ILE A 398 23.58 -46.09 10.81
C ILE A 398 24.27 -47.40 10.43
#